data_AF-A0A2E9RW78-F1
#
_entry.id   AF-A0A2E9RW78-F1
#
_cell.length_a   1.000
_cell.length_b   1.000
_cell.length_c   1.000
_cell.angle_alpha   90.00
_cell.angle_beta   90.00
_cell.angle_gamma   90.00
#
_symmetry.space_group_name_H-M   'P 1'
#
loop_
_entity.id
_entity.type
_entity.pdbx_description
1 polymer ?
#
loop_
_entity_poly.entity_id
_entity_poly.type
_entity_poly.pdbx_seq_one_letter_code
_entity_poly.pdbx_strand_id
1 'polypeptide(L)'
;RGTPTHMHNAMISPLLPYAIKGAIWYQGESNNGEGMLYHEKMKALIAGWRSVWNKPDLPFYFVQLAPYKYRGDPKALPGIWQAQLETLKVPHTGMAVTTDITTLTNIHPPNKQDVGKRLALWALAKDYGNDKIVYSGPLFDKADHSDGGKGSITVHFKKLGGRHIGLKTTDEKNPTHFEVAGKDGAWHPAETLTVYGDHIVAKSKMVKEPVHVRFGWDQLATPNLVNRAGLPASPFTSQN
;
A
#
# COMPACT_ATOMS: atom_id res chain seq x y z
N ARG A 1 26.79 8.82 12.90
CA ARG A 1 25.69 7.81 12.97
C ARG A 1 24.86 8.14 14.21
N GLY A 2 23.55 8.26 14.09
CA GLY A 2 22.67 8.72 15.17
C GLY A 2 22.47 7.66 16.25
N THR A 3 22.49 8.08 17.51
CA THR A 3 22.08 7.23 18.63
C THR A 3 20.58 6.94 18.55
N PRO A 4 20.12 5.74 18.96
CA PRO A 4 18.69 5.45 19.07
C PRO A 4 17.98 6.56 19.86
N THR A 5 16.76 6.93 19.46
CA THR A 5 15.94 8.01 20.06
C THR A 5 16.41 9.45 19.85
N HIS A 6 17.59 9.70 19.26
CA HIS A 6 18.10 11.07 19.08
C HIS A 6 17.11 12.00 18.35
N MET A 7 16.61 11.58 17.18
CA MET A 7 15.64 12.38 16.43
C MET A 7 14.31 12.54 17.17
N HIS A 8 13.88 11.53 17.92
CA HIS A 8 12.67 11.64 18.75
C HIS A 8 12.85 12.73 19.80
N ASN A 9 13.97 12.71 20.54
CA ASN A 9 14.20 13.66 21.63
C ASN A 9 14.41 15.09 21.10
N ALA A 10 15.02 15.24 19.93
CA ALA A 10 15.25 16.55 19.30
C ALA A 10 13.99 17.14 18.65
N MET A 11 13.16 16.31 17.99
CA MET A 11 12.09 16.81 17.11
C MET A 11 10.68 16.53 17.63
N ILE A 12 10.47 15.45 18.37
CA ILE A 12 9.13 14.98 18.79
C ILE A 12 8.87 15.32 20.26
N SER A 13 9.84 15.05 21.15
CA SER A 13 9.70 15.31 22.58
C SER A 13 9.35 16.77 22.93
N PRO A 14 9.88 17.80 22.24
CA PRO A 14 9.51 19.19 22.51
C PRO A 14 8.06 19.52 22.14
N LEU A 15 7.40 18.68 21.34
CA LEU A 15 6.01 18.86 20.91
C LEU A 15 4.99 18.22 21.86
N LEU A 16 5.44 17.42 22.84
CA LEU A 16 4.54 16.71 23.78
C LEU A 16 3.57 17.62 24.55
N PRO A 17 3.93 18.86 24.94
CA PRO A 17 2.98 19.76 25.61
C PRO A 17 1.81 20.21 24.73
N TYR A 18 1.89 20.04 23.40
CA TYR A 18 0.83 20.45 22.48
C TYR A 18 -0.18 19.34 22.24
N ALA A 19 -1.45 19.73 22.15
CA ALA A 19 -2.50 18.83 21.68
C ALA A 19 -2.34 18.59 20.17
N ILE A 20 -2.15 17.32 19.79
CA ILE A 20 -2.16 16.90 18.38
C ILE A 20 -3.44 16.13 18.04
N LYS A 21 -3.90 16.26 16.80
CA LYS A 21 -5.06 15.52 16.26
C LYS A 21 -4.66 14.19 15.60
N GLY A 22 -3.40 14.06 15.20
CA GLY A 22 -2.86 12.87 14.53
C GLY A 22 -1.43 13.11 14.06
N ALA A 23 -0.86 12.11 13.40
CA ALA A 23 0.48 12.13 12.83
C ALA A 23 0.48 11.77 11.35
N ILE A 24 1.41 12.38 10.60
CA ILE A 24 1.74 11.98 9.23
C ILE A 24 3.20 11.52 9.18
N TRP A 25 3.44 10.37 8.55
CA TRP A 25 4.76 9.75 8.45
C TRP A 25 5.10 9.35 7.01
N TYR A 26 6.11 10.00 6.44
CA TYR A 26 6.67 9.60 5.14
C TYR A 26 8.14 9.27 5.33
N GLN A 27 8.41 8.00 5.53
CA GLN A 27 9.76 7.44 5.62
C GLN A 27 9.69 5.96 5.23
N GLY A 28 10.85 5.41 4.86
CA GLY A 28 11.07 3.98 4.72
C GLY A 28 12.25 3.67 3.81
N GLU A 29 12.71 4.64 3.03
CA GLU A 29 13.78 4.52 2.03
C GLU A 29 15.07 3.96 2.64
N SER A 30 15.45 4.46 3.83
CA SER A 30 16.62 3.98 4.58
C SER A 30 16.41 2.63 5.28
N ASN A 31 15.18 2.14 5.33
CA ASN A 31 14.82 0.80 5.84
C ASN A 31 14.48 -0.17 4.71
N ASN A 32 14.64 0.25 3.44
CA ASN A 32 14.41 -0.64 2.33
C ASN A 32 15.36 -1.85 2.41
N GLY A 33 14.83 -3.04 2.15
CA GLY A 33 15.51 -4.32 2.38
C GLY A 33 15.22 -4.98 3.74
N GLU A 34 14.56 -4.30 4.68
CA GLU A 34 14.16 -4.90 5.97
C GLU A 34 12.88 -5.75 5.87
N GLY A 35 12.08 -5.59 4.81
CA GLY A 35 10.81 -6.30 4.65
C GLY A 35 9.88 -6.12 5.86
N MET A 36 9.31 -7.23 6.34
CA MET A 36 8.36 -7.21 7.47
C MET A 36 8.94 -6.74 8.81
N LEU A 37 10.27 -6.66 8.97
CA LEU A 37 10.84 -5.99 10.15
C LEU A 37 10.43 -4.51 10.22
N TYR A 38 10.20 -3.86 9.07
CA TYR A 38 9.70 -2.49 9.03
C TYR A 38 8.28 -2.37 9.61
N HIS A 39 7.43 -3.39 9.42
CA HIS A 39 6.09 -3.44 10.02
C HIS A 39 6.17 -3.47 11.54
N GLU A 40 7.07 -4.27 12.12
CA GLU A 40 7.30 -4.31 13.57
C GLU A 40 7.77 -2.95 14.11
N LYS A 41 8.66 -2.27 13.38
CA LYS A 41 9.12 -0.91 13.73
C LYS A 41 7.99 0.10 13.66
N MET A 42 7.13 0.04 12.65
CA MET A 42 5.96 0.90 12.53
C MET A 42 4.99 0.68 13.69
N LYS A 43 4.72 -0.57 14.09
CA LYS A 43 3.91 -0.88 15.29
C LYS A 43 4.50 -0.24 16.55
N ALA A 44 5.80 -0.39 16.76
CA ALA A 44 6.49 0.21 17.91
C ALA A 44 6.44 1.75 17.87
N LEU A 45 6.65 2.36 16.70
CA LEU A 45 6.55 3.82 16.52
C LEU A 45 5.15 4.34 16.87
N ILE A 46 4.11 3.73 16.29
CA ILE A 46 2.71 4.11 16.50
C ILE A 46 2.33 3.95 17.98
N ALA A 47 2.65 2.81 18.58
CA ALA A 47 2.38 2.55 20.00
C ALA A 47 3.12 3.54 20.91
N GLY A 48 4.39 3.82 20.61
CA GLY A 48 5.19 4.79 21.36
C GLY A 48 4.58 6.19 21.33
N TRP A 49 4.18 6.68 20.15
CA TRP A 49 3.56 8.01 20.01
C TRP A 49 2.21 8.07 20.71
N ARG A 50 1.37 7.03 20.57
CA ARG A 50 0.10 6.93 21.31
C ARG A 50 0.30 6.98 22.82
N SER A 51 1.34 6.32 23.32
CA SER A 51 1.68 6.29 24.74
C SER A 51 2.09 7.66 25.26
N VAL A 52 3.04 8.35 24.61
CA VAL A 52 3.58 9.63 25.13
C VAL A 52 2.56 10.78 25.06
N TRP A 53 1.58 10.70 24.15
CA TRP A 53 0.45 11.63 24.10
C TRP A 53 -0.77 11.18 24.92
N ASN A 54 -0.72 10.00 25.55
CA ASN A 54 -1.85 9.36 26.22
C ASN A 54 -3.13 9.32 25.36
N LYS A 55 -2.99 8.92 24.10
CA LYS A 55 -4.05 8.84 23.11
C LYS A 55 -4.01 7.48 22.39
N PRO A 56 -4.67 6.44 22.92
CA PRO A 56 -4.61 5.09 22.34
C PRO A 56 -5.14 5.00 20.90
N ASP A 57 -6.05 5.91 20.53
CA ASP A 57 -6.66 5.95 19.21
C ASP A 57 -6.11 7.10 18.35
N LEU A 58 -4.93 7.64 18.68
CA LEU A 58 -4.31 8.72 17.89
C LEU A 58 -4.19 8.28 16.43
N PRO A 59 -4.81 9.02 15.48
CA PRO A 59 -4.70 8.75 14.06
C PRO A 59 -3.26 8.82 13.58
N PHE A 60 -2.83 7.83 12.81
CA PHE A 60 -1.48 7.77 12.25
C PHE A 60 -1.53 7.42 10.77
N TYR A 61 -1.24 8.40 9.92
CA TYR A 61 -1.28 8.24 8.47
C TYR A 61 0.11 8.23 7.88
N PHE A 62 0.37 7.32 6.95
CA PHE A 62 1.70 7.16 6.38
C PHE A 62 1.66 7.03 4.86
N VAL A 63 2.83 7.09 4.23
CA VAL A 63 2.95 7.07 2.77
C VAL A 63 3.67 5.80 2.35
N GLN A 64 3.04 5.03 1.46
CA GLN A 64 3.70 3.91 0.79
C GLN A 64 4.79 4.48 -0.12
N LEU A 65 6.00 3.93 -0.08
CA LEU A 65 7.15 4.51 -0.78
C LEU A 65 6.89 4.65 -2.29
N ALA A 66 7.42 5.70 -2.89
CA ALA A 66 7.34 5.87 -4.34
C ALA A 66 8.28 4.87 -5.05
N PRO A 67 7.90 4.35 -6.23
CA PRO A 67 8.78 3.54 -7.07
C PRO A 67 10.07 4.31 -7.41
N TYR A 68 11.21 3.65 -7.27
CA TYR A 68 12.54 4.22 -7.53
C TYR A 68 13.53 3.09 -7.83
N LYS A 69 14.58 3.40 -8.60
CA LYS A 69 15.63 2.44 -8.94
C LYS A 69 16.62 2.24 -7.77
N TYR A 70 16.31 1.35 -6.86
CA TYR A 70 17.23 0.85 -5.83
C TYR A 70 18.17 -0.23 -6.39
N ARG A 71 19.48 0.01 -6.26
CA ARG A 71 20.60 -0.97 -6.42
C ARG A 71 20.36 -2.23 -7.27
N GLY A 72 19.95 -2.08 -8.53
CA GLY A 72 19.98 -3.12 -9.57
C GLY A 72 19.00 -4.30 -9.44
N ASP A 73 18.46 -4.60 -8.26
CA ASP A 73 17.47 -5.67 -8.06
C ASP A 73 16.04 -5.15 -8.27
N PRO A 74 15.30 -5.62 -9.31
CA PRO A 74 13.91 -5.25 -9.52
C PRO A 74 13.00 -5.50 -8.31
N LYS A 75 13.34 -6.46 -7.44
CA LYS A 75 12.55 -6.83 -6.26
C LYS A 75 12.98 -6.12 -4.98
N ALA A 76 13.82 -5.09 -5.08
CA ALA A 76 14.36 -4.40 -3.92
C ALA A 76 13.33 -3.65 -3.08
N LEU A 77 12.21 -3.22 -3.64
CA LEU A 77 11.20 -2.37 -2.99
C LEU A 77 9.92 -3.08 -2.51
N PRO A 78 9.39 -4.11 -3.20
CA PRO A 78 8.12 -4.72 -2.82
C PRO A 78 8.03 -5.24 -1.37
N GLY A 79 9.15 -5.67 -0.78
CA GLY A 79 9.18 -6.15 0.60
C GLY A 79 8.75 -5.08 1.62
N ILE A 80 9.23 -3.83 1.48
CA ILE A 80 8.80 -2.75 2.38
C ILE A 80 7.40 -2.23 2.02
N TRP A 81 6.99 -2.30 0.74
CA TRP A 81 5.61 -2.02 0.35
C TRP A 81 4.61 -2.96 1.02
N GLN A 82 4.92 -4.26 1.08
CA GLN A 82 4.10 -5.22 1.81
C GLN A 82 4.06 -4.88 3.30
N ALA A 83 5.20 -4.54 3.92
CA ALA A 83 5.24 -4.14 5.33
C ALA A 83 4.42 -2.87 5.62
N GLN A 84 4.44 -1.90 4.71
CA GLN A 84 3.60 -0.69 4.77
C GLN A 84 2.11 -1.05 4.63
N LEU A 85 1.75 -1.89 3.66
CA LEU A 85 0.37 -2.38 3.50
C LEU A 85 -0.13 -3.11 4.75
N GLU A 86 0.68 -4.01 5.30
CA GLU A 86 0.38 -4.78 6.52
C GLU A 86 0.20 -3.89 7.75
N THR A 87 0.87 -2.73 7.79
CA THR A 87 0.71 -1.75 8.88
C THR A 87 -0.71 -1.18 8.96
N LEU A 88 -1.50 -1.23 7.87
CA LEU A 88 -2.93 -0.88 7.92
C LEU A 88 -3.79 -1.78 8.82
N LYS A 89 -3.26 -2.93 9.27
CA LYS A 89 -3.93 -3.77 10.28
C LYS A 89 -3.89 -3.13 11.68
N VAL A 90 -3.02 -2.16 11.92
CA VAL A 90 -3.02 -1.37 13.16
C VAL A 90 -4.23 -0.43 13.15
N PRO A 91 -5.10 -0.44 14.19
CA PRO A 91 -6.28 0.42 14.25
C PRO A 91 -5.92 1.91 14.13
N HIS A 92 -6.83 2.73 13.60
CA HIS A 92 -6.66 4.17 13.39
C HIS A 92 -5.43 4.54 12.55
N THR A 93 -5.16 3.75 11.52
CA THR A 93 -4.13 4.04 10.52
C THR A 93 -4.70 4.16 9.11
N GLY A 94 -3.89 4.71 8.22
CA GLY A 94 -4.24 5.01 6.84
C GLY A 94 -2.97 5.22 6.02
N MET A 95 -3.05 4.92 4.72
CA MET A 95 -1.90 4.87 3.84
C MET A 95 -2.19 5.59 2.52
N ALA A 96 -1.34 6.55 2.16
CA ALA A 96 -1.31 7.12 0.83
C ALA A 96 -0.42 6.26 -0.07
N VAL A 97 -1.01 5.63 -1.08
CA VAL A 97 -0.28 4.93 -2.15
C VAL A 97 0.29 5.97 -3.10
N THR A 98 1.49 5.77 -3.64
CA THR A 98 2.20 6.77 -4.49
C THR A 98 2.80 6.20 -5.78
N THR A 99 2.41 4.98 -6.17
CA THR A 99 2.95 4.26 -7.34
C THR A 99 2.78 5.00 -8.67
N ASP A 100 1.82 5.90 -8.77
CA ASP A 100 1.48 6.70 -9.95
C ASP A 100 2.03 8.14 -9.93
N ILE A 101 2.55 8.62 -8.80
CA ILE A 101 3.05 10.00 -8.62
C ILE A 101 4.53 10.01 -8.25
N THR A 102 5.33 9.33 -9.08
CA THR A 102 6.77 9.15 -8.88
C THR A 102 7.61 9.76 -10.00
N THR A 103 8.91 9.84 -9.78
CA THR A 103 9.93 10.07 -10.79
C THR A 103 10.97 8.97 -10.62
N LEU A 104 10.99 7.98 -11.52
CA LEU A 104 11.76 6.73 -11.33
C LEU A 104 13.28 6.95 -11.11
N THR A 105 13.80 8.10 -11.54
CA THR A 105 15.21 8.51 -11.39
C THR A 105 15.48 9.42 -10.19
N ASN A 106 14.45 9.82 -9.45
CA ASN A 106 14.56 10.73 -8.31
C ASN A 106 13.84 10.14 -7.08
N ILE A 107 14.63 9.76 -6.07
CA ILE A 107 14.14 9.22 -4.79
C ILE A 107 13.31 10.25 -4.00
N HIS A 108 13.36 11.52 -4.40
CA HIS A 108 12.54 12.60 -3.85
C HIS A 108 11.53 13.13 -4.92
N PRO A 109 10.47 12.38 -5.26
CA PRO A 109 9.49 12.85 -6.25
C PRO A 109 8.90 14.21 -5.87
N PRO A 110 8.80 15.15 -6.83
CA PRO A 110 8.43 16.53 -6.54
C PRO A 110 6.95 16.72 -6.22
N ASN A 111 6.06 15.81 -6.66
CA ASN A 111 4.62 15.91 -6.39
C ASN A 111 4.27 15.53 -4.94
N LYS A 112 4.60 16.42 -3.99
CA LYS A 112 4.21 16.28 -2.58
C LYS A 112 2.78 16.74 -2.31
N GLN A 113 2.22 17.57 -3.20
CA GLN A 113 0.88 18.10 -3.03
C GLN A 113 -0.17 16.99 -3.09
N ASP A 114 -0.07 16.08 -4.07
CA ASP A 114 -1.04 14.98 -4.18
C ASP A 114 -0.83 13.91 -3.10
N VAL A 115 0.39 13.72 -2.61
CA VAL A 115 0.64 12.91 -1.40
C VAL A 115 -0.13 13.48 -0.21
N GLY A 116 -0.01 14.80 0.04
CA GLY A 116 -0.74 15.49 1.09
C GLY A 116 -2.26 15.40 0.93
N LYS A 117 -2.78 15.59 -0.28
CA LYS A 117 -4.21 15.42 -0.57
C LYS A 117 -4.69 14.01 -0.24
N ARG A 118 -3.96 12.97 -0.62
CA ARG A 118 -4.33 11.56 -0.33
C ARG A 118 -4.38 11.27 1.17
N LEU A 119 -3.42 11.79 1.95
CA LEU A 119 -3.44 11.70 3.40
C LEU A 119 -4.62 12.48 4.02
N ALA A 120 -4.95 13.64 3.45
CA ALA A 120 -6.10 14.43 3.90
C ALA A 120 -7.43 13.69 3.67
N LEU A 121 -7.56 12.89 2.60
CA LEU A 121 -8.78 12.08 2.38
C LEU A 121 -9.01 11.08 3.51
N TRP A 122 -7.95 10.43 4.01
CA TRP A 122 -8.03 9.56 5.20
C TRP A 122 -8.53 10.31 6.41
N ALA A 123 -7.91 11.45 6.73
CA ALA A 123 -8.32 12.27 7.85
C ALA A 123 -9.80 12.71 7.73
N LEU A 124 -10.19 13.23 6.57
CA LEU A 124 -11.56 13.70 6.32
C LEU A 124 -12.59 12.60 6.55
N ALA A 125 -12.32 11.39 6.03
CA ALA A 125 -13.27 10.28 6.13
C ALA A 125 -13.28 9.61 7.51
N LYS A 126 -12.13 9.53 8.19
CA LYS A 126 -11.99 8.74 9.44
C LYS A 126 -12.07 9.57 10.71
N ASP A 127 -11.70 10.85 10.66
CA ASP A 127 -11.57 11.70 11.85
C ASP A 127 -12.44 12.95 11.85
N TYR A 128 -12.93 13.38 10.67
CA TYR A 128 -13.77 14.56 10.49
C TYR A 128 -15.19 14.23 10.00
N GLY A 129 -15.58 12.95 10.02
CA GLY A 129 -16.96 12.52 9.79
C GLY A 129 -17.46 12.63 8.34
N ASN A 130 -16.56 12.77 7.35
CA ASN A 130 -16.96 12.80 5.94
C ASN A 130 -17.00 11.39 5.33
N ASP A 131 -18.04 10.62 5.68
CA ASP A 131 -18.25 9.23 5.28
C ASP A 131 -18.55 9.03 3.78
N LYS A 132 -18.75 10.12 3.03
CA LYS A 132 -19.06 10.09 1.58
C LYS A 132 -17.81 10.13 0.70
N ILE A 133 -16.64 10.46 1.26
CA ILE A 133 -15.39 10.56 0.51
C ILE A 133 -14.74 9.17 0.34
N VAL A 134 -14.27 8.89 -0.87
CA VAL A 134 -13.38 7.77 -1.14
C VAL A 134 -11.97 8.14 -0.67
N TYR A 135 -11.48 7.46 0.36
CA TYR A 135 -10.26 7.86 1.07
C TYR A 135 -9.02 7.03 0.76
N SER A 136 -9.16 5.93 0.03
CA SER A 136 -8.03 5.11 -0.42
C SER A 136 -8.33 4.45 -1.76
N GLY A 137 -7.28 4.01 -2.44
CA GLY A 137 -7.40 3.14 -3.60
C GLY A 137 -7.70 1.69 -3.21
N PRO A 138 -7.70 0.77 -4.20
CA PRO A 138 -7.84 -0.65 -3.93
C PRO A 138 -6.74 -1.19 -3.01
N LEU A 139 -7.16 -1.84 -1.92
CA LEU A 139 -6.30 -2.55 -0.99
C LEU A 139 -6.66 -4.03 -1.06
N PHE A 140 -5.65 -4.89 -1.20
CA PHE A 140 -5.86 -6.34 -1.24
C PHE A 140 -6.60 -6.84 0.00
N ASP A 141 -7.56 -7.73 -0.21
CA ASP A 141 -8.32 -8.39 0.86
C ASP A 141 -8.00 -9.88 0.90
N LYS A 142 -8.28 -10.58 -0.20
CA LYS A 142 -8.07 -12.01 -0.33
C LYS A 142 -7.96 -12.42 -1.80
N ALA A 143 -7.51 -13.66 -2.02
CA ALA A 143 -7.54 -14.31 -3.31
C ALA A 143 -8.14 -15.71 -3.20
N ASP A 144 -8.93 -16.12 -4.19
CA ASP A 144 -9.60 -17.42 -4.26
C ASP A 144 -9.86 -17.84 -5.73
N HIS A 145 -10.63 -18.91 -5.94
CA HIS A 145 -10.92 -19.49 -7.27
C HIS A 145 -12.38 -19.31 -7.72
N SER A 146 -13.10 -18.32 -7.17
CA SER A 146 -14.57 -18.25 -7.29
C SER A 146 -15.09 -18.13 -8.72
N ASP A 147 -14.43 -17.36 -9.60
CA ASP A 147 -15.06 -16.90 -10.85
C ASP A 147 -14.49 -17.53 -12.13
N GLY A 148 -13.27 -18.08 -12.09
CA GLY A 148 -12.67 -18.76 -13.25
C GLY A 148 -12.19 -20.19 -12.99
N GLY A 149 -12.52 -20.73 -11.82
CA GLY A 149 -12.15 -22.08 -11.41
C GLY A 149 -10.64 -22.28 -11.24
N LYS A 150 -10.20 -23.54 -11.22
CA LYS A 150 -8.81 -23.92 -10.92
C LYS A 150 -7.75 -23.28 -11.82
N GLY A 151 -8.11 -22.87 -13.04
CA GLY A 151 -7.18 -22.28 -14.02
C GLY A 151 -6.98 -20.77 -13.89
N SER A 152 -7.47 -20.15 -12.83
CA SER A 152 -7.42 -18.69 -12.60
C SER A 152 -7.40 -18.39 -11.11
N ILE A 153 -7.08 -17.16 -10.75
CA ILE A 153 -7.21 -16.67 -9.37
C ILE A 153 -8.00 -15.36 -9.37
N THR A 154 -9.07 -15.32 -8.58
CA THR A 154 -9.85 -14.12 -8.31
C THR A 154 -9.17 -13.33 -7.20
N VAL A 155 -8.94 -12.04 -7.43
CA VAL A 155 -8.35 -11.07 -6.51
C VAL A 155 -9.44 -10.12 -6.03
N HIS A 156 -9.70 -10.14 -4.72
CA HIS A 156 -10.69 -9.30 -4.06
C HIS A 156 -10.01 -8.14 -3.34
N PHE A 157 -10.66 -6.98 -3.37
CA PHE A 157 -10.20 -5.77 -2.70
C PHE A 157 -11.14 -5.35 -1.58
N LYS A 158 -10.60 -4.71 -0.55
CA LYS A 158 -11.35 -4.27 0.62
C LYS A 158 -12.44 -3.27 0.26
N LYS A 159 -13.60 -3.42 0.88
CA LYS A 159 -14.63 -2.37 0.92
C LYS A 159 -14.12 -1.21 1.77
N LEU A 160 -14.31 0.01 1.30
CA LEU A 160 -13.97 1.23 2.05
C LEU A 160 -15.26 1.90 2.52
N GLY A 161 -15.37 2.18 3.81
CA GLY A 161 -16.62 2.68 4.42
C GLY A 161 -17.83 1.76 4.17
N GLY A 162 -17.61 0.44 4.04
CA GLY A 162 -18.66 -0.53 3.74
C GLY A 162 -19.10 -0.59 2.27
N ARG A 163 -18.46 0.16 1.37
CA ARG A 163 -18.84 0.26 -0.05
C ARG A 163 -17.76 -0.31 -0.97
N HIS A 164 -18.20 -0.87 -2.10
CA HIS A 164 -17.30 -1.18 -3.21
C HIS A 164 -16.81 0.14 -3.83
N ILE A 165 -15.52 0.24 -4.09
CA ILE A 165 -14.89 1.46 -4.64
C ILE A 165 -14.89 1.49 -6.17
N GLY A 166 -15.22 0.36 -6.79
CA GLY A 166 -15.16 0.14 -8.23
C GLY A 166 -13.73 0.18 -8.77
N LEU A 167 -13.40 -0.67 -9.73
CA LEU A 167 -12.09 -0.76 -10.37
C LEU A 167 -12.14 -0.18 -11.79
N LYS A 168 -11.05 0.46 -12.19
CA LYS A 168 -10.79 0.85 -13.59
C LYS A 168 -9.28 0.92 -13.82
N THR A 169 -8.87 1.11 -15.07
CA THR A 169 -7.51 1.49 -15.41
C THR A 169 -7.42 2.97 -15.76
N THR A 170 -6.24 3.56 -15.58
CA THR A 170 -5.99 4.98 -15.92
C THR A 170 -5.96 5.25 -17.41
N ASP A 171 -5.75 4.21 -18.22
CA ASP A 171 -5.52 4.29 -19.68
C ASP A 171 -6.53 3.46 -20.49
N GLU A 172 -7.59 2.95 -19.86
CA GLU A 172 -8.62 2.09 -20.46
C GLU A 172 -8.09 0.78 -21.08
N LYS A 173 -6.84 0.41 -20.77
CA LYS A 173 -6.24 -0.86 -21.19
C LYS A 173 -6.42 -1.92 -20.11
N ASN A 174 -5.98 -3.14 -20.41
CA ASN A 174 -5.91 -4.22 -19.42
C ASN A 174 -5.06 -3.79 -18.20
N PRO A 175 -5.41 -4.23 -16.99
CA PRO A 175 -4.56 -4.05 -15.82
C PRO A 175 -3.15 -4.59 -16.07
N THR A 176 -2.16 -4.01 -15.39
CA THR A 176 -0.74 -4.36 -15.55
C THR A 176 -0.13 -4.81 -14.23
N HIS A 177 1.08 -5.40 -14.29
CA HIS A 177 1.89 -5.77 -13.12
C HIS A 177 1.26 -6.82 -12.19
N PHE A 178 0.38 -7.68 -12.72
CA PHE A 178 -0.06 -8.88 -12.00
C PHE A 178 0.82 -10.07 -12.37
N GLU A 179 1.24 -10.81 -11.35
CA GLU A 179 1.91 -12.09 -11.51
C GLU A 179 1.18 -13.14 -10.66
N VAL A 180 1.16 -14.38 -11.15
CA VAL A 180 0.57 -15.53 -10.46
C VAL A 180 1.60 -16.63 -10.34
N ALA A 181 1.48 -17.45 -9.31
CA ALA A 181 2.33 -18.62 -9.09
C ALA A 181 1.50 -19.83 -8.69
N GLY A 182 1.95 -21.01 -9.13
CA GLY A 182 1.42 -22.29 -8.68
C GLY A 182 2.05 -22.72 -7.36
N LYS A 183 1.82 -23.99 -6.98
CA LYS A 183 2.41 -24.60 -5.77
C LYS A 183 3.94 -24.73 -5.84
N ASP A 184 4.51 -24.64 -7.04
CA ASP A 184 5.95 -24.62 -7.28
C ASP A 184 6.62 -23.29 -6.87
N GLY A 185 5.83 -22.23 -6.61
CA GLY A 185 6.31 -20.91 -6.26
C GLY A 185 6.94 -20.14 -7.42
N ALA A 186 6.84 -20.64 -8.66
CA ALA A 186 7.35 -19.96 -9.83
C ALA A 186 6.38 -18.86 -10.28
N TRP A 187 6.87 -17.62 -10.30
CA TRP A 187 6.07 -16.45 -10.65
C TRP A 187 6.05 -16.22 -12.17
N HIS A 188 4.85 -16.07 -12.73
CA HIS A 188 4.63 -15.77 -14.14
C HIS A 188 3.67 -14.58 -14.30
N PRO A 189 3.84 -13.74 -15.33
CA PRO A 189 2.88 -12.68 -15.64
C PRO A 189 1.47 -13.24 -15.84
N ALA A 190 0.46 -12.57 -15.29
CA ALA A 190 -0.92 -12.85 -15.64
C ALA A 190 -1.24 -12.20 -17.00
N GLU A 191 -1.38 -12.99 -18.06
CA GLU A 191 -1.62 -12.43 -19.41
C GLU A 191 -3.10 -12.13 -19.66
N THR A 192 -4.01 -12.75 -18.92
CA THR A 192 -5.45 -12.44 -18.97
C THR A 192 -5.89 -11.85 -17.64
N LEU A 193 -6.35 -10.60 -17.70
CA LEU A 193 -6.81 -9.83 -16.55
C LEU A 193 -8.18 -9.26 -16.88
N THR A 194 -9.21 -9.74 -16.19
CA THR A 194 -10.58 -9.28 -16.38
C THR A 194 -11.07 -8.56 -15.13
N VAL A 195 -11.53 -7.32 -15.30
CA VAL A 195 -12.04 -6.48 -14.21
C VAL A 195 -13.56 -6.65 -14.12
N TYR A 196 -14.05 -7.14 -12.99
CA TYR A 196 -15.46 -7.39 -12.73
C TYR A 196 -16.00 -6.44 -11.67
N GLY A 197 -16.06 -5.15 -11.99
CA GLY A 197 -16.59 -4.13 -11.08
C GLY A 197 -15.69 -3.88 -9.87
N ASP A 198 -15.50 -4.85 -8.99
CA ASP A 198 -14.81 -4.77 -7.70
C ASP A 198 -13.71 -5.82 -7.47
N HIS A 199 -13.60 -6.81 -8.34
CA HIS A 199 -12.56 -7.85 -8.30
C HIS A 199 -11.88 -8.02 -9.66
N ILE A 200 -10.75 -8.74 -9.66
CA ILE A 200 -10.00 -9.07 -10.87
C ILE A 200 -9.84 -10.58 -10.96
N VAL A 201 -10.12 -11.15 -12.13
CA VAL A 201 -9.71 -12.52 -12.44
C VAL A 201 -8.40 -12.48 -13.20
N ALA A 202 -7.36 -13.10 -12.62
CA ALA A 202 -6.03 -13.19 -13.18
C ALA A 202 -5.73 -14.62 -13.63
N LYS A 203 -5.14 -14.77 -14.82
CA LYS A 203 -4.75 -16.05 -15.39
C LYS A 203 -3.42 -15.95 -16.12
N SER A 204 -2.60 -16.99 -15.97
CA SER A 204 -1.42 -17.21 -16.81
C SER A 204 -1.52 -18.55 -17.54
N LYS A 205 -1.16 -18.60 -18.83
CA LYS A 205 -1.04 -19.86 -19.59
C LYS A 205 0.06 -20.77 -19.04
N MET A 206 1.04 -20.19 -18.34
CA MET A 206 2.16 -20.92 -17.73
C MET A 206 1.79 -21.58 -16.40
N VAL A 207 0.68 -21.16 -15.76
CA VAL A 207 0.30 -21.59 -14.42
C VAL A 207 -1.09 -22.24 -14.48
N LYS A 208 -1.11 -23.59 -14.49
CA LYS A 208 -2.36 -24.37 -14.61
C LYS A 208 -3.27 -24.26 -13.39
N GLU A 209 -2.69 -24.15 -12.20
CA GLU A 209 -3.41 -24.01 -10.93
C GLU A 209 -2.74 -22.92 -10.07
N PRO A 210 -3.06 -21.63 -10.30
CA PRO A 210 -2.48 -20.55 -9.50
C PRO A 210 -2.98 -20.63 -8.06
N VAL A 211 -2.06 -20.52 -7.10
CA VAL A 211 -2.35 -20.50 -5.66
C VAL A 211 -1.89 -19.21 -4.99
N HIS A 212 -0.99 -18.46 -5.64
CA HIS A 212 -0.55 -17.15 -5.20
C HIS A 212 -0.71 -16.12 -6.31
N VAL A 213 -0.91 -14.87 -5.91
CA VAL A 213 -0.98 -13.70 -6.78
C VAL A 213 -0.28 -12.54 -6.11
N ARG A 214 0.41 -11.73 -6.91
CA ARG A 214 1.02 -10.48 -6.47
C ARG A 214 0.81 -9.39 -7.51
N PHE A 215 0.87 -8.15 -7.05
CA PHE A 215 0.62 -6.98 -7.87
C PHE A 215 1.69 -5.93 -7.59
N GLY A 216 2.23 -5.32 -8.65
CA GLY A 216 3.23 -4.26 -8.54
C GLY A 216 4.53 -4.73 -7.92
N TRP A 217 4.96 -5.98 -8.16
CA TRP A 217 6.13 -6.57 -7.49
C TRP A 217 7.47 -6.23 -8.16
N ASP A 218 7.66 -4.96 -8.51
CA ASP A 218 8.86 -4.40 -9.10
C ASP A 218 9.10 -2.98 -8.54
N GLN A 219 10.34 -2.62 -8.24
CA GLN A 219 10.71 -1.31 -7.71
C GLN A 219 10.40 -0.13 -8.64
N LEU A 220 10.23 -0.39 -9.93
CA LEU A 220 9.83 0.58 -10.94
C LEU A 220 8.34 0.45 -11.31
N ALA A 221 7.56 -0.36 -10.58
CA ALA A 221 6.16 -0.59 -10.88
C ALA A 221 5.34 0.69 -10.82
N THR A 222 4.82 1.11 -11.97
CA THR A 222 3.83 2.18 -12.12
C THR A 222 2.54 1.60 -12.73
N PRO A 223 1.80 0.75 -11.99
CA PRO A 223 0.63 0.07 -12.52
C PRO A 223 -0.53 1.05 -12.79
N ASN A 224 -1.37 0.68 -13.75
CA ASN A 224 -2.52 1.46 -14.19
C ASN A 224 -3.82 1.19 -13.41
N LEU A 225 -3.84 0.25 -12.46
CA LEU A 225 -5.05 -0.10 -11.71
C LEU A 225 -5.37 0.96 -10.64
N VAL A 226 -6.56 1.55 -10.75
CA VAL A 226 -7.10 2.55 -9.83
C VAL A 226 -8.54 2.22 -9.48
N ASN A 227 -9.09 2.89 -8.47
CA ASN A 227 -10.54 2.89 -8.27
C ASN A 227 -11.25 3.93 -9.16
N ARG A 228 -12.58 3.99 -9.10
CA ARG A 228 -13.36 4.98 -9.86
C ARG A 228 -13.04 6.44 -9.51
N ALA A 229 -12.57 6.69 -8.28
CA ALA A 229 -12.11 8.00 -7.83
C ALA A 229 -10.67 8.35 -8.29
N GLY A 230 -9.99 7.45 -9.00
CA GLY A 230 -8.64 7.68 -9.52
C GLY A 230 -7.52 7.46 -8.50
N LEU A 231 -7.79 6.81 -7.36
CA LEU A 231 -6.76 6.45 -6.38
C LEU A 231 -6.13 5.09 -6.73
N PRO A 232 -4.78 4.97 -6.73
CA PRO A 232 -4.08 3.77 -7.18
C PRO A 232 -4.22 2.59 -6.22
N ALA A 233 -4.23 1.39 -6.79
CA ALA A 233 -4.14 0.16 -6.02
C ALA A 233 -2.76 0.04 -5.37
N SER A 234 -2.73 -0.45 -4.14
CA SER A 234 -1.48 -0.70 -3.42
C SER A 234 -0.83 -2.01 -3.89
N PRO A 235 0.49 -2.05 -4.12
CA PRO A 235 1.23 -3.29 -4.33
C PRO A 235 1.04 -4.28 -3.19
N PHE A 236 0.96 -5.57 -3.51
CA PHE A 236 0.76 -6.63 -2.53
C PHE A 236 1.31 -7.97 -3.02
N THR A 237 1.49 -8.92 -2.10
CA THR A 237 1.58 -10.36 -2.37
C THR A 237 0.56 -11.11 -1.52
N SER A 238 -0.05 -12.15 -2.07
CA SER A 238 -0.91 -13.09 -1.33
C SER A 238 -0.12 -14.25 -0.70
N GLN A 239 1.18 -14.30 -0.93
CA GLN A 239 2.08 -15.27 -0.32
C GLN A 239 2.49 -14.75 1.07
N ASN A 240 2.10 -15.49 2.11
CA ASN A 240 2.49 -15.24 3.50
C ASN A 240 3.83 -15.89 3.81
#